data_AF-D1W2Q1-F1
#
_entry.id   AF-D1W2Q1-F1
#
_cell.length_a   1.000
_cell.length_b   1.000
_cell.length_c   1.000
_cell.angle_alpha   90.00
_cell.angle_beta   90.00
_cell.angle_gamma   90.00
#
_symmetry.space_group_name_H-M   'P 1'
#
loop_
_entity.id
_entity.type
_entity.pdbx_description
1 polymer ?
#
loop_
_entity_poly.entity_id
_entity_poly.type
_entity_poly.pdbx_seq_one_letter_code
_entity_poly.pdbx_strand_id
1 'polypeptide(L)'
;MNRIISKLEAHESKTPSRWREAAEYRQANKSWLRHSQRIAMLMLDKMDELHLTQTELAQRMGCSQQYVSKILRGKENLSIETLCKIEDALSLHLLPSEVETV
;
A
#
# COMPACT_ATOMS: atom_id res chain seq x y z
N MET A 1 -3.69 44.24 9.46
CA MET A 1 -3.72 43.00 8.66
C MET A 1 -2.32 42.40 8.69
N ASN A 2 -2.16 41.13 9.08
CA ASN A 2 -0.85 40.52 9.35
C ASN A 2 -0.03 40.37 8.06
N ARG A 3 1.10 41.10 7.95
CA ARG A 3 2.02 41.14 6.78
C ARG A 3 2.47 39.76 6.26
N ILE A 4 2.44 38.75 7.14
CA ILE A 4 2.78 37.36 6.82
C ILE A 4 1.67 36.71 5.99
N ILE A 5 0.41 36.93 6.35
CA ILE A 5 -0.75 36.33 5.67
C ILE A 5 -0.83 36.86 4.23
N SER A 6 -0.68 38.17 4.03
CA SER A 6 -0.69 38.79 2.70
C SER A 6 0.43 38.29 1.79
N LYS A 7 1.60 37.95 2.34
CA LYS A 7 2.70 37.35 1.57
C LYS A 7 2.41 35.91 1.17
N LEU A 8 1.74 35.14 2.03
CA LEU A 8 1.37 33.75 1.73
C LEU A 8 0.29 33.69 0.65
N GLU A 9 -0.73 34.54 0.74
CA GLU A 9 -1.79 34.65 -0.26
C GLU A 9 -1.24 35.04 -1.65
N ALA A 10 -0.27 35.97 -1.70
CA ALA A 10 0.37 36.38 -2.95
C ALA A 10 1.17 35.27 -3.66
N HIS A 11 1.53 34.20 -2.93
CA HIS A 11 2.29 33.06 -3.44
C HIS A 11 1.47 31.76 -3.44
N GLU A 12 0.14 31.85 -3.32
CA GLU A 12 -0.72 30.68 -3.38
C GLU A 12 -0.64 30.03 -4.78
N SER A 13 -0.57 28.69 -4.79
CA SER A 13 -0.64 27.91 -6.02
C SER A 13 -2.00 28.12 -6.68
N LYS A 14 -2.00 28.36 -8.00
CA LYS A 14 -3.24 28.41 -8.81
C LYS A 14 -4.06 27.12 -8.73
N THR A 15 -3.41 25.99 -8.42
CA THR A 15 -4.07 24.70 -8.21
C THR A 15 -4.03 24.36 -6.72
N PRO A 16 -5.17 24.35 -6.02
CA PRO A 16 -5.24 23.93 -4.64
C PRO A 16 -4.79 22.48 -4.49
N SER A 17 -3.98 22.20 -3.48
CA SER A 17 -3.58 20.84 -3.13
C SER A 17 -4.76 20.04 -2.60
N ARG A 18 -4.94 18.80 -3.06
CA ARG A 18 -5.98 17.87 -2.59
C ARG A 18 -5.64 17.16 -1.27
N TRP A 19 -4.83 17.77 -0.41
CA TRP A 19 -4.37 17.12 0.82
C TRP A 19 -5.52 16.85 1.79
N ARG A 20 -6.53 17.75 1.82
CA ARG A 20 -7.74 17.59 2.64
C ARG A 20 -8.52 16.34 2.25
N GLU A 21 -8.89 16.24 0.97
CA GLU A 21 -9.56 15.05 0.41
C GLU A 21 -8.77 13.77 0.70
N ALA A 22 -7.44 13.79 0.50
CA ALA A 22 -6.59 12.65 0.79
C ALA A 22 -6.54 12.29 2.28
N ALA A 23 -6.61 13.28 3.18
CA ALA A 23 -6.63 13.06 4.62
C ALA A 23 -7.96 12.47 5.07
N GLU A 24 -9.08 13.02 4.58
CA GLU A 24 -10.42 12.50 4.82
C GLU A 24 -10.55 11.06 4.32
N TYR A 25 -10.05 10.77 3.13
CA TYR A 25 -10.01 9.41 2.60
C TYR A 25 -9.24 8.45 3.52
N ARG A 26 -8.04 8.85 4.00
CA ARG A 26 -7.26 8.02 4.94
C ARG A 26 -7.98 7.80 6.26
N GLN A 27 -8.72 8.79 6.74
CA GLN A 27 -9.49 8.69 7.97
C GLN A 27 -10.67 7.74 7.81
N ALA A 28 -11.44 7.89 6.73
CA ALA A 28 -12.59 7.03 6.43
C ALA A 28 -12.18 5.56 6.17
N ASN A 29 -11.03 5.35 5.53
CA ASN A 29 -10.55 4.04 5.09
C ASN A 29 -9.46 3.43 6.00
N LYS A 30 -9.29 3.99 7.20
CA LYS A 30 -8.15 3.72 8.10
C LYS A 30 -7.91 2.23 8.38
N SER A 31 -8.98 1.45 8.53
CA SER A 31 -8.89 0.04 8.90
C SER A 31 -8.20 -0.79 7.81
N TRP A 32 -8.80 -0.90 6.63
CA TRP A 32 -8.23 -1.72 5.54
C TRP A 32 -6.93 -1.13 4.98
N LEU A 33 -6.75 0.21 5.00
CA LEU A 33 -5.48 0.82 4.61
C LEU A 33 -4.32 0.37 5.49
N ARG A 34 -4.53 0.25 6.81
CA ARG A 34 -3.51 -0.30 7.72
C ARG A 34 -3.16 -1.74 7.38
N HIS A 35 -4.16 -2.55 7.03
CA HIS A 35 -3.92 -3.93 6.61
C HIS A 35 -3.13 -3.99 5.29
N SER A 36 -3.50 -3.18 4.30
CA SER A 36 -2.78 -3.05 3.02
C SER A 36 -1.31 -2.64 3.23
N GLN A 37 -1.07 -1.64 4.08
CA GLN A 37 0.29 -1.19 4.44
C GLN A 37 1.09 -2.27 5.17
N ARG A 38 0.47 -2.98 6.12
CA ARG A 38 1.11 -4.09 6.83
C ARG A 38 1.54 -5.18 5.86
N ILE A 39 0.68 -5.55 4.91
CA ILE A 39 1.00 -6.55 3.88
C ILE A 39 2.15 -6.06 3.01
N ALA A 40 2.13 -4.81 2.57
CA ALA A 40 3.23 -4.23 1.79
C ALA A 40 4.57 -4.28 2.54
N MET A 41 4.58 -4.00 3.85
CA MET A 41 5.79 -4.11 4.67
C MET A 41 6.29 -5.56 4.75
N LEU A 42 5.40 -6.52 5.03
CA LEU A 42 5.78 -7.95 5.07
C LEU A 42 6.33 -8.44 3.72
N MET A 43 5.78 -7.95 2.60
CA MET A 43 6.30 -8.25 1.28
C MET A 43 7.70 -7.67 1.08
N LEU A 44 7.94 -6.41 1.47
CA LEU A 44 9.26 -5.79 1.37
C LEU A 44 10.31 -6.55 2.20
N ASP A 45 9.97 -6.91 3.43
CA ASP A 45 10.86 -7.66 4.33
C ASP A 45 11.21 -9.02 3.70
N LYS A 46 10.23 -9.75 3.17
CA LYS A 46 10.48 -11.03 2.47
C LYS A 46 11.25 -10.89 1.18
N MET A 47 11.02 -9.82 0.43
CA MET A 47 11.81 -9.55 -0.76
C MET A 47 13.27 -9.28 -0.41
N ASP A 48 13.55 -8.58 0.69
CA ASP A 48 14.91 -8.33 1.16
C ASP A 48 15.59 -9.63 1.65
N GLU A 49 14.89 -10.42 2.48
CA GLU A 49 15.35 -11.73 2.97
C GLU A 49 15.71 -12.70 1.83
N LEU A 50 14.93 -12.70 0.75
CA LEU A 50 15.09 -13.58 -0.40
C LEU A 50 15.93 -12.95 -1.53
N HIS A 51 16.40 -11.72 -1.35
CA HIS A 51 17.09 -10.91 -2.36
C HIS A 51 16.34 -10.81 -3.70
N LEU A 52 15.01 -10.65 -3.63
CA LEU A 52 14.13 -10.56 -4.79
C LEU A 52 13.88 -9.12 -5.23
N THR A 53 13.97 -8.91 -6.53
CA THR A 53 13.47 -7.71 -7.19
C THR A 53 11.95 -7.76 -7.38
N GLN A 54 11.33 -6.60 -7.61
CA GLN A 54 9.89 -6.53 -7.94
C GLN A 54 9.54 -7.30 -9.22
N THR A 55 10.48 -7.36 -10.17
CA THR A 55 10.30 -8.09 -11.43
C THR A 55 10.24 -9.59 -11.19
N GLU A 56 11.14 -10.13 -10.35
CA GLU A 56 11.14 -11.56 -10.01
C GLU A 56 9.91 -11.93 -9.19
N LEU A 57 9.50 -11.10 -8.24
CA LEU A 57 8.26 -11.33 -7.50
C LEU A 57 7.04 -11.32 -8.44
N ALA A 58 6.99 -10.39 -9.39
CA ALA A 58 5.90 -10.33 -10.37
C ALA A 58 5.83 -11.61 -11.22
N GLN A 59 6.98 -12.14 -11.65
CA GLN A 59 7.06 -13.42 -12.36
C GLN A 59 6.54 -14.58 -11.49
N ARG A 60 6.94 -14.66 -10.21
CA ARG A 60 6.45 -15.69 -9.27
C ARG A 60 4.94 -15.62 -9.06
N MET A 61 4.40 -14.41 -8.95
CA MET A 61 2.96 -14.18 -8.79
C MET A 61 2.16 -14.31 -10.10
N GLY A 62 2.83 -14.46 -11.26
CA GLY A 62 2.19 -14.47 -12.57
C GLY A 62 1.48 -13.16 -12.92
N CYS A 63 2.04 -12.01 -12.49
CA CYS A 63 1.44 -10.68 -12.70
C CYS A 63 2.46 -9.67 -13.24
N SER A 64 2.05 -8.41 -13.42
CA SER A 64 2.94 -7.35 -13.92
C SER A 64 3.76 -6.70 -12.79
N GLN A 65 4.98 -6.27 -13.09
CA GLN A 65 5.83 -5.54 -12.13
C GLN A 65 5.18 -4.22 -11.68
N GLN A 66 4.38 -3.57 -12.53
CA GLN A 66 3.60 -2.39 -12.14
C GLN A 66 2.53 -2.73 -11.11
N TYR A 67 1.94 -3.92 -11.18
CA TYR A 67 0.97 -4.37 -10.18
C TYR A 67 1.65 -4.60 -8.83
N VAL A 68 2.79 -5.29 -8.81
CA VAL A 68 3.61 -5.42 -7.59
C VAL A 68 3.97 -4.06 -7.01
N SER A 69 4.42 -3.11 -7.85
CA SER A 69 4.72 -1.74 -7.41
C SER A 69 3.51 -1.04 -6.77
N LYS A 70 2.29 -1.27 -7.29
CA LYS A 70 1.06 -0.74 -6.68
C LYS A 70 0.79 -1.35 -5.31
N ILE A 71 0.90 -2.68 -5.18
CA ILE A 71 0.71 -3.38 -3.90
C ILE A 71 1.69 -2.82 -2.85
N LEU A 72 2.96 -2.67 -3.21
CA LEU A 72 4.01 -2.18 -2.32
C LEU A 72 3.83 -0.71 -1.89
N ARG A 73 2.95 0.07 -2.55
CA ARG A 73 2.56 1.41 -2.05
C ARG A 73 1.61 1.34 -0.84
N GLY A 74 1.05 0.17 -0.52
CA GLY A 74 0.18 -0.05 0.63
C GLY A 74 -1.15 0.72 0.57
N LYS A 75 -1.64 1.00 -0.64
CA LYS A 75 -2.90 1.74 -0.88
C LYS A 75 -3.89 0.94 -1.72
N GLU A 76 -3.55 -0.30 -2.05
CA GLU A 76 -4.39 -1.16 -2.87
C GLU A 76 -5.36 -1.96 -2.01
N ASN A 77 -6.59 -2.10 -2.49
CA ASN A 77 -7.56 -3.03 -1.95
C ASN A 77 -7.34 -4.39 -2.59
N LEU A 78 -6.63 -5.27 -1.89
CA LEU A 78 -6.21 -6.58 -2.41
C LEU A 78 -7.38 -7.56 -2.38
N SER A 79 -7.60 -8.30 -3.47
CA SER A 79 -8.53 -9.42 -3.47
C SER A 79 -7.97 -10.59 -2.67
N ILE A 80 -8.84 -11.49 -2.21
CA ILE A 80 -8.42 -12.73 -1.53
C ILE A 80 -7.48 -13.54 -2.43
N GLU A 81 -7.80 -13.65 -3.73
CA GLU A 81 -6.92 -14.30 -4.72
C GLU A 81 -5.51 -13.69 -4.75
N THR A 82 -5.41 -12.36 -4.65
CA THR A 82 -4.11 -11.67 -4.61
C THR A 82 -3.35 -11.99 -3.34
N LEU A 83 -4.04 -12.06 -2.19
CA LEU A 83 -3.43 -12.43 -0.92
C LEU A 83 -2.85 -13.85 -0.98
N CYS A 84 -3.61 -14.82 -1.49
CA CYS A 84 -3.12 -16.19 -1.67
C CYS A 84 -1.90 -16.24 -2.60
N LYS A 85 -1.93 -15.51 -3.72
CA LYS A 85 -0.76 -15.41 -4.63
C LYS A 85 0.48 -14.84 -3.96
N ILE A 86 0.32 -13.89 -3.03
CA ILE A 86 1.43 -13.33 -2.25
C ILE A 86 1.95 -14.38 -1.25
N GLU A 87 1.05 -15.08 -0.54
CA GLU A 87 1.41 -16.16 0.38
C GLU A 87 2.22 -17.24 -0.32
N ASP A 88 1.77 -17.70 -1.50
CA ASP A 88 2.47 -18.71 -2.30
C ASP A 88 3.83 -18.22 -2.81
N ALA A 89 3.90 -16.99 -3.33
CA ALA A 89 5.11 -16.46 -3.95
C ALA A 89 6.24 -16.13 -2.96
N LEU A 90 5.87 -15.75 -1.72
CA LEU A 90 6.80 -15.29 -0.67
C LEU A 90 6.85 -16.22 0.55
N SER A 91 6.11 -17.33 0.54
CA SER A 91 5.95 -18.24 1.69
C SER A 91 5.56 -17.47 2.96
N LEU A 92 4.51 -16.66 2.84
CA LEU A 92 3.94 -15.83 3.92
C LEU A 92 2.63 -16.43 4.44
N HIS A 93 2.26 -16.03 5.65
CA HIS A 93 0.92 -16.25 6.22
C HIS A 93 0.28 -14.89 6.51
N LEU A 94 -0.58 -14.44 5.59
CA LEU A 94 -1.30 -13.18 5.63
C LEU A 94 -2.72 -13.34 6.18
N LEU A 95 -3.37 -14.44 5.79
CA LEU A 95 -4.72 -14.79 6.22
C LEU A 95 -4.67 -15.71 7.46
N PRO A 96 -5.71 -15.69 8.31
CA PRO A 96 -5.82 -16.65 9.40
C PRO A 96 -5.86 -18.07 8.83
N SER A 97 -5.12 -19.00 9.43
CA SER A 97 -5.28 -20.42 9.12
C SER A 97 -6.70 -20.85 9.43
N GLU A 98 -7.31 -21.64 8.56
CA GLU A 98 -8.54 -22.37 8.88
C GLU A 98 -8.21 -23.32 10.03
N VAL A 99 -8.45 -22.88 11.27
CA VAL A 99 -8.33 -23.75 12.43
C VAL A 99 -9.57 -24.65 12.36
N GLU A 100 -9.37 -25.92 12.01
CA GLU A 100 -10.33 -26.96 12.39
C GLU A 100 -10.35 -26.99 13.91
N THR A 101 -11.31 -26.30 14.50
CA THR A 101 -11.67 -26.48 15.90
C THR A 101 -12.12 -27.92 16.05
N VAL A 102 -11.23 -28.75 16.57
CA VAL A 102 -11.51 -30.11 17.04
C VAL A 102 -12.42 -30.04 18.27
#